data_AF-F3CAP5-F1
#
_entry.id   AF-F3CAP5-F1
#
_cell.length_a   1.000
_cell.length_b   1.000
_cell.length_c   1.000
_cell.angle_alpha   90.00
_cell.angle_beta   90.00
_cell.angle_gamma   90.00
#
_symmetry.space_group_name_H-M   'P 1'
#
loop_
_entity.id
_entity.type
_entity.pdbx_description
1 polymer ?
#
loop_
_entity_poly.entity_id
_entity_poly.type
_entity_poly.pdbx_seq_one_letter_code
_entity_poly.pdbx_strand_id
1 'polypeptide(L)' 'MKKLNFSELNWINSPENFSITENELVIHTSPDTDFWRGTYYGLEYNNAPGIVMRSEERFWTLK' A
#
# COMPACT_ATOMS: atom_id res chain seq x y z
N MET A 1 19.41 -1.98 5.52
CA MET A 1 18.02 -2.21 5.99
C MET A 1 17.31 -0.87 5.96
N LYS A 2 16.22 -0.77 5.19
CA LYS A 2 15.42 0.45 5.17
C LYS A 2 14.50 0.47 6.38
N LYS A 3 14.41 1.63 7.01
CA LYS A 3 13.40 1.90 8.04
C LYS A 3 12.17 2.48 7.35
N LEU A 4 11.00 2.07 7.79
CA LEU A 4 9.77 2.70 7.37
C LEU A 4 9.71 4.10 7.99
N ASN A 5 9.73 5.14 7.15
CA ASN A 5 9.51 6.51 7.58
C ASN A 5 8.14 6.97 7.06
N PHE A 6 7.16 7.12 7.95
CA PHE A 6 5.80 7.53 7.59
C PHE A 6 5.73 8.87 6.85
N SER A 7 6.70 9.77 7.01
CA SER A 7 6.74 11.04 6.28
C SER A 7 7.10 10.90 4.80
N GLU A 8 7.67 9.77 4.38
CA GLU A 8 8.10 9.50 3.00
C GLU A 8 7.17 8.54 2.26
N LEU A 9 6.10 8.11 2.94
CA LEU A 9 5.12 7.17 2.40
C LEU A 9 4.16 7.87 1.45
N ASN A 10 3.86 7.19 0.35
CA ASN A 10 2.91 7.64 -0.65
C ASN A 10 1.75 6.66 -0.73
N TRP A 11 0.54 7.17 -0.92
CA TRP A 11 -0.64 6.35 -1.14
C TRP A 11 -0.75 5.94 -2.61
N ILE A 12 -1.09 4.67 -2.81
CA ILE A 12 -1.82 4.22 -3.99
C ILE A 12 -3.28 3.99 -3.55
N ASN A 13 -4.24 4.55 -4.28
CA ASN A 13 -5.67 4.51 -3.95
C ASN A 13 -5.96 4.88 -2.49
N SER A 14 -5.72 6.15 -2.11
CA SER A 14 -5.90 6.60 -0.72
C SER A 14 -7.29 6.23 -0.20
N PRO A 15 -7.39 5.54 0.95
CA PRO A 15 -8.67 5.14 1.52
C PRO A 15 -9.41 6.36 2.09
N GLU A 16 -10.73 6.26 2.20
CA GLU A 16 -11.56 7.29 2.82
C GLU A 16 -11.27 7.45 4.32
N ASN A 17 -10.88 6.36 4.99
CA ASN A 17 -10.59 6.36 6.42
C ASN A 17 -9.28 5.62 6.72
N PHE A 18 -8.34 6.36 7.29
CA PHE A 18 -7.07 5.83 7.78
C PHE A 18 -6.56 6.69 8.94
N SER A 19 -5.65 6.13 9.73
CA SER A 19 -4.89 6.89 10.73
C SER A 19 -3.41 6.54 10.67
N ILE A 20 -2.57 7.56 10.81
CA ILE A 20 -1.12 7.43 10.89
C ILE A 20 -0.67 8.07 12.20
N THR A 21 0.04 7.31 13.01
CA THR A 21 0.77 7.80 14.18
C THR A 21 2.26 7.53 13.97
N GLU A 22 3.10 7.88 14.95
CA GLU A 22 4.54 7.61 14.88
C GLU A 22 4.85 6.11 14.73
N ASN A 23 4.02 5.23 15.30
CA ASN A 23 4.29 3.80 15.42
C ASN A 23 3.24 2.91 14.74
N GLU A 24 2.15 3.48 14.23
CA GLU A 24 1.02 2.70 13.74
C GLU A 24 0.42 3.33 12.48
N LEU A 25 0.08 2.46 11.53
CA LEU A 25 -0.74 2.75 10.37
C LEU A 25 -1.98 1.86 10.43
N VAL A 26 -3.15 2.47 10.41
CA VAL A 26 -4.43 1.76 10.33
C VAL A 26 -5.11 2.15 9.02
N ILE A 27 -5.54 1.13 8.26
CA ILE A 27 -6.26 1.28 7.00
C ILE A 27 -7.63 0.64 7.15
N HIS A 28 -8.70 1.40 6.90
CA HIS A 28 -10.05 0.86 6.78
C HIS A 28 -10.39 0.72 5.30
N THR A 29 -10.48 -0.51 4.81
CA THR A 29 -10.83 -0.79 3.41
C THR A 29 -12.32 -0.57 3.17
N SER A 30 -12.67 0.01 2.03
CA SER A 30 -14.03 -0.05 1.51
C SER A 30 -14.33 -1.45 0.96
N PRO A 31 -15.62 -1.85 0.86
CA PRO A 31 -15.99 -3.07 0.15
C PRO A 31 -15.45 -3.11 -1.28
N ASP A 32 -15.27 -4.30 -1.83
CA ASP A 32 -14.90 -4.55 -3.23
C ASP A 32 -13.57 -3.90 -3.68
N THR A 33 -12.61 -3.81 -2.78
CA THR A 33 -11.24 -3.37 -3.07
C THR A 33 -10.29 -4.56 -3.27
N ASP A 34 -9.56 -4.59 -4.39
CA ASP A 34 -8.59 -5.66 -4.67
C ASP A 34 -7.43 -5.20 -5.59
N PHE A 35 -6.36 -5.99 -5.62
CA PHE A 35 -5.30 -5.97 -6.62
C PHE A 35 -5.26 -7.32 -7.35
N TRP A 36 -5.89 -7.37 -8.53
CA TRP A 36 -5.91 -8.55 -9.38
C TRP A 36 -5.67 -8.20 -10.85
N ARG A 37 -4.95 -9.07 -11.56
CA ARG A 37 -4.68 -8.87 -12.98
C ARG A 37 -4.89 -10.16 -13.78
N GLY A 38 -6.13 -10.37 -14.20
CA GLY A 38 -6.56 -11.20 -15.34
C GLY A 38 -6.38 -12.71 -15.23
N THR A 39 -5.53 -13.22 -14.34
CA THR A 39 -5.25 -14.65 -14.25
C THR A 39 -6.50 -15.41 -13.79
N TYR A 40 -6.84 -16.52 -14.45
CA TYR A 40 -7.99 -17.41 -14.17
C TYR A 40 -9.39 -16.77 -14.32
N TYR A 41 -9.68 -15.68 -13.61
CA TYR A 41 -10.99 -15.02 -13.58
C TYR A 41 -11.25 -14.07 -14.76
N GLY A 42 -10.21 -13.61 -15.46
CA GLY A 42 -10.34 -12.62 -16.55
C GLY A 42 -10.77 -11.21 -16.10
N LEU A 43 -10.77 -10.94 -14.79
CA LEU A 43 -11.08 -9.64 -14.19
C LEU A 43 -9.80 -8.85 -13.90
N GLU A 44 -9.89 -7.53 -13.82
CA GLU A 44 -8.80 -6.68 -13.37
C GLU A 44 -9.29 -5.68 -12.32
N TYR A 45 -8.60 -5.65 -11.18
CA TYR A 45 -8.85 -4.75 -10.07
C TYR A 45 -7.54 -4.10 -9.65
N ASN A 46 -7.56 -2.79 -9.50
CA ASN A 46 -6.40 -2.00 -9.06
C ASN A 46 -6.84 -0.86 -8.15
N ASN A 47 -7.80 -1.13 -7.25
CA ASN A 47 -8.48 -0.13 -6.44
C ASN A 47 -8.23 -0.29 -4.93
N ALA A 48 -7.52 -1.33 -4.49
CA ALA A 48 -7.18 -1.48 -3.08
C ALA A 48 -6.24 -0.39 -2.58
N PRO A 49 -6.42 0.07 -1.32
CA PRO A 49 -5.51 1.03 -0.72
C PRO A 49 -4.16 0.38 -0.46
N GLY A 50 -3.10 1.12 -0.73
CA GLY A 50 -1.74 0.68 -0.44
C GLY A 50 -0.84 1.85 -0.07
N ILE A 51 0.10 1.58 0.83
CA ILE A 51 1.20 2.50 1.09
C ILE A 51 2.46 1.97 0.40
N VAL A 52 3.13 2.85 -0.33
CA VAL A 52 4.37 2.54 -1.03
C VAL A 52 5.50 3.45 -0.58
N MET A 53 6.69 2.88 -0.55
CA MET A 53 7.95 3.57 -0.32
C MET A 53 8.83 3.40 -1.56
N ARG A 54 9.35 4.50 -2.09
CA ARG A 54 10.25 4.45 -3.24
C ARG A 54 11.62 3.88 -2.82
N SER A 55 12.19 3.05 -3.68
CA SER A 55 13.57 2.59 -3.53
C SER A 55 14.30 2.62 -4.86
N GLU A 56 15.50 3.20 -4.86
CA GLU A 56 16.44 3.14 -5.98
C GLU A 56 17.46 2.00 -5.80
N GLU A 57 17.49 1.38 -4.62
CA GLU A 57 18.29 0.19 -4.34
C GLU A 57 17.70 -1.03 -5.06
N ARG A 58 18.55 -1.77 -5.77
CA ARG A 58 18.16 -3.00 -6.49
C ARG A 58 17.69 -4.11 -5.55
N PHE A 59 18.30 -4.22 -4.38
CA PHE A 59 17.97 -5.20 -3.35
C PHE A 59 17.84 -4.49 -2.02
N TRP A 60 16.76 -4.77 -1.31
CA TRP A 60 16.48 -4.12 -0.03
C TRP A 60 15.77 -5.09 0.90
N THR A 61 15.80 -4.75 2.17
CA THR A 61 15.06 -5.45 3.22
C THR A 61 14.42 -4.40 4.11
N LEU A 62 13.12 -4.55 4.33
CA LEU A 62 12.35 -3.76 5.27
C LEU A 62 12.42 -4.45 6.64
N LYS A 63 12.60 -3.67 7.70
CA LYS A 63 12.56 -4.14 9.08
C LYS A 63 11.55 -3.31 9.86
#